data_AF-A0A845CTX9-F1
#
_entry.id   AF-A0A845CTX9-F1
#
_cell.length_a   1.000
_cell.length_b   1.000
_cell.length_c   1.000
_cell.angle_alpha   90.00
_cell.angle_beta   90.00
_cell.angle_gamma   90.00
#
_symmetry.space_group_name_H-M   'P 1'
#
loop_
_entity.id
_entity.type
_entity.pdbx_description
1 polymer ?
#
loop_
_entity_poly.entity_id
_entity_poly.type
_entity_poly.pdbx_seq_one_letter_code
_entity_poly.pdbx_strand_id
1 'polypeptide(L)'
;MRSSRRRWWRWLILLVLLSPLLGVGSLYGIRAVESYDPFCTVCHLQDHQDYLDDGARAENMVKTLGGWHKSAGGVKCISCHGEEGITGMIRTTILANKDLYKFIIGDYEQPSRVFHPILDKDCVKCHDEERLLELADDAFHAISDHAELKADCVQCHNGHRLGGERAKGFMVAATAQPRCDACHDELEQKVDLQDLEPFPRKRESDS
;
A
#
# COMPACT_ATOMS: atom_id res chain seq x y z
N MET A 1 21.88 -30.66 48.05
CA MET A 1 21.36 -30.92 46.68
C MET A 1 19.90 -30.49 46.45
N ARG A 2 18.97 -30.54 47.41
CA ARG A 2 17.56 -30.12 47.23
C ARG A 2 17.35 -28.60 46.98
N SER A 3 18.22 -27.74 47.52
CA SER A 3 18.11 -26.27 47.42
C SER A 3 18.53 -25.70 46.06
N SER A 4 19.48 -26.34 45.35
CA SER A 4 19.88 -25.90 44.00
C SER A 4 18.81 -26.25 42.96
N ARG A 5 18.17 -27.42 43.10
CA ARG A 5 17.08 -27.87 42.21
C ARG A 5 15.85 -26.96 42.29
N ARG A 6 15.46 -26.51 43.49
CA ARG A 6 14.39 -25.50 43.68
C ARG A 6 14.76 -24.12 43.14
N ARG A 7 16.03 -23.72 43.23
CA ARG A 7 16.52 -22.44 42.68
C ARG A 7 16.48 -22.46 41.15
N TRP A 8 16.89 -23.56 40.53
CA TRP A 8 16.85 -23.76 39.08
C TRP A 8 15.42 -23.79 38.52
N TRP A 9 14.48 -24.47 39.19
CA TRP A 9 13.06 -24.44 38.83
C TRP A 9 12.45 -23.04 38.92
N ARG A 10 12.82 -22.23 39.92
CA ARG A 10 12.38 -20.83 40.01
C ARG A 10 12.86 -20.00 38.82
N TRP A 11 14.11 -20.16 38.40
CA TRP A 11 14.64 -19.49 37.21
C TRP A 11 13.99 -19.95 35.92
N LEU A 12 13.71 -21.26 35.77
CA LEU A 12 12.95 -21.76 34.62
C LEU A 12 11.53 -21.20 34.57
N ILE A 13 10.83 -21.18 35.70
CA ILE A 13 9.48 -20.59 35.79
C ILE A 13 9.54 -19.10 35.44
N LEU A 14 10.52 -18.35 35.96
CA LEU A 14 10.71 -16.94 35.63
C LEU A 14 11.02 -16.73 34.13
N LEU A 15 11.86 -17.56 33.52
CA LEU A 15 12.17 -17.49 32.09
C LEU A 15 10.95 -17.80 31.22
N VAL A 16 10.16 -18.82 31.59
CA VAL A 16 8.92 -19.17 30.89
C VAL A 16 7.89 -18.04 31.02
N LEU A 17 7.81 -17.37 32.18
CA LEU A 17 6.89 -16.25 32.39
C LEU A 17 7.37 -14.96 31.69
N LEU A 18 8.68 -14.73 31.58
CA LEU A 18 9.25 -13.55 30.90
C LEU A 18 9.29 -13.71 29.38
N SER A 19 9.39 -14.94 28.87
CA SER A 19 9.43 -15.23 27.43
C SER A 19 8.27 -14.61 26.63
N PRO A 20 6.99 -14.74 27.01
CA PRO A 20 5.89 -14.12 26.27
C PRO A 20 5.94 -12.60 26.33
N LEU A 21 6.38 -12.00 27.45
CA LEU A 21 6.54 -10.53 27.56
C LEU A 21 7.63 -10.02 26.62
N LEU A 22 8.77 -10.70 26.56
CA LEU A 22 9.84 -10.37 25.62
C LEU A 22 9.40 -10.59 24.18
N GLY A 23 8.71 -11.69 23.89
CA GLY A 23 8.21 -11.99 22.55
C GLY A 23 7.20 -10.95 22.05
N VAL A 24 6.20 -10.62 22.86
CA VAL A 24 5.20 -9.57 22.53
C VAL A 24 5.87 -8.21 22.40
N GLY A 25 6.80 -7.87 23.29
CA GLY A 25 7.57 -6.63 23.21
C GLY A 25 8.39 -6.53 21.92
N SER A 26 9.07 -7.61 21.51
CA SER A 26 9.80 -7.65 20.25
C SER A 26 8.88 -7.51 19.04
N LEU A 27 7.72 -8.17 19.02
CA LEU A 27 6.76 -8.04 17.93
C LEU A 27 6.23 -6.61 17.81
N TYR A 28 5.88 -5.99 18.94
CA TYR A 28 5.47 -4.59 18.97
C TYR A 28 6.58 -3.65 18.47
N GLY A 29 7.82 -3.90 18.87
CA GLY A 29 8.99 -3.14 18.42
C GLY A 29 9.20 -3.21 16.91
N ILE A 30 9.15 -4.41 16.33
CA ILE A 30 9.25 -4.60 14.87
C ILE A 30 8.13 -3.84 14.17
N ARG A 31 6.89 -3.99 14.63
CA ARG A 31 5.75 -3.33 13.99
C ARG A 31 5.78 -1.82 14.12
N ALA A 32 6.33 -1.29 15.21
CA ALA A 32 6.53 0.15 15.39
C ALA A 32 7.54 0.70 14.37
N VAL A 33 8.65 -0.02 14.10
CA VAL A 33 9.64 0.36 13.10
C VAL A 33 9.07 0.26 11.68
N GLU A 34 8.42 -0.86 11.34
CA GLU A 34 7.80 -1.06 10.01
C GLU A 34 6.63 -0.07 9.75
N SER A 35 6.02 0.48 10.80
CA SER A 35 4.92 1.46 10.69
C SER A 35 5.41 2.92 10.69
N TYR A 36 6.72 3.14 10.66
CA TYR A 36 7.33 4.46 10.53
C TYR A 36 7.75 4.64 9.07
N ASP A 37 6.96 5.36 8.27
CA ASP A 37 7.16 5.40 6.81
C ASP A 37 8.59 5.79 6.35
N PRO A 38 9.31 6.73 7.00
CA PRO A 38 10.70 7.03 6.63
C PRO A 38 11.67 5.86 6.81
N PHE A 39 11.32 4.82 7.57
CA PHE A 39 12.12 3.60 7.64
C PHE A 39 12.25 2.93 6.27
N CYS A 40 11.18 2.93 5.47
CA CYS A 40 11.17 2.30 4.15
C CYS A 40 12.16 3.00 3.19
N THR A 41 12.32 4.32 3.31
CA THR A 41 13.22 5.11 2.45
C THR A 41 14.68 5.11 2.88
N VAL A 42 15.04 4.39 3.94
CA VAL A 42 16.45 4.18 4.30
C VAL A 42 17.16 3.31 3.27
N CYS A 43 16.45 2.37 2.64
CA CYS A 43 16.98 1.47 1.62
C CYS A 43 16.31 1.66 0.26
N HIS A 44 15.04 2.05 0.22
CA HIS A 44 14.31 2.33 -1.02
C HIS A 44 14.34 3.83 -1.36
N LEU A 45 15.43 4.23 -2.02
CA LEU A 45 15.84 5.64 -2.07
C LEU A 45 15.11 6.48 -3.12
N GLN A 46 14.63 5.88 -4.21
CA GLN A 46 14.07 6.67 -5.33
C GLN A 46 12.55 6.59 -5.36
N ASP A 47 11.99 5.40 -5.54
CA ASP A 47 10.55 5.20 -5.69
C ASP A 47 9.74 5.56 -4.42
N HIS A 48 10.19 5.10 -3.26
CA HIS A 48 9.51 5.38 -2.01
C HIS A 48 9.75 6.80 -1.52
N GLN A 49 10.90 7.41 -1.84
CA GLN A 49 11.17 8.81 -1.50
C GLN A 49 10.30 9.75 -2.33
N ASP A 50 10.16 9.50 -3.64
CA ASP A 50 9.27 10.27 -4.51
C ASP A 50 7.82 10.23 -4.00
N TYR A 51 7.36 9.06 -3.52
CA TYR A 51 6.03 8.90 -2.90
C TYR A 51 5.92 9.65 -1.57
N LEU A 52 6.91 9.54 -0.69
CA LEU A 52 6.92 10.26 0.59
C LEU A 52 6.90 11.78 0.37
N ASP A 53 7.70 12.26 -0.58
CA ASP A 53 7.77 13.68 -0.92
C ASP A 53 6.47 14.18 -1.54
N ASP A 54 5.81 13.38 -2.39
CA ASP A 54 4.50 13.71 -2.94
C ASP A 54 3.41 13.78 -1.86
N GLY A 55 3.39 12.79 -0.95
CA GLY A 55 2.45 12.74 0.17
C GLY A 55 2.68 13.81 1.24
N ALA A 56 3.87 14.42 1.28
CA ALA A 56 4.19 15.55 2.16
C ALA A 56 3.76 16.92 1.59
N ARG A 57 3.33 16.97 0.31
CA ARG A 57 2.83 18.21 -0.30
C ARG A 57 1.49 18.61 0.33
N ALA A 58 1.13 19.89 0.14
CA ALA A 58 -0.25 20.32 0.39
C ALA A 58 -1.21 19.48 -0.46
N GLU A 59 -2.40 19.18 0.07
CA GLU A 59 -3.39 18.30 -0.56
C GLU A 59 -3.71 18.64 -2.02
N ASN A 60 -3.77 19.93 -2.35
CA ASN A 60 -4.02 20.43 -3.71
C ASN A 60 -2.81 20.37 -4.65
N MET A 61 -1.65 19.97 -4.14
CA MET A 61 -0.37 19.89 -4.86
C MET A 61 0.15 18.46 -5.03
N VAL A 62 -0.56 17.47 -4.48
CA VAL A 62 -0.29 16.04 -4.66
C VAL A 62 -0.45 15.67 -6.14
N LYS A 63 0.45 14.82 -6.65
CA LYS A 63 0.53 14.48 -8.08
C LYS A 63 0.28 13.01 -8.38
N THR A 64 0.04 12.20 -7.37
CA THR A 64 -0.20 10.75 -7.51
C THR A 64 -1.36 10.29 -6.63
N LEU A 65 -2.03 9.21 -7.04
CA LEU A 65 -3.02 8.56 -6.19
C LEU A 65 -2.39 8.04 -4.88
N GLY A 66 -1.14 7.59 -4.96
CA GLY A 66 -0.35 7.18 -3.82
C GLY A 66 -0.13 8.31 -2.81
N GLY A 67 0.43 9.42 -3.27
CA GLY A 67 0.62 10.63 -2.47
C GLY A 67 -0.69 11.10 -1.82
N TRP A 68 -1.84 10.91 -2.49
CA TRP A 68 -3.15 11.26 -1.92
C TRP A 68 -3.52 10.39 -0.71
N HIS A 69 -3.32 9.07 -0.81
CA HIS A 69 -3.49 8.16 0.32
C HIS A 69 -2.58 8.55 1.49
N LYS A 70 -1.35 9.00 1.20
CA LYS A 70 -0.41 9.44 2.22
C LYS A 70 -0.78 10.79 2.85
N SER A 71 -1.20 11.77 2.05
CA SER A 71 -1.44 13.15 2.49
C SER A 71 -2.79 13.28 3.22
N ALA A 72 -3.89 13.02 2.53
CA ALA A 72 -5.24 13.25 3.03
C ALA A 72 -5.78 12.01 3.76
N GLY A 73 -5.39 10.82 3.30
CA GLY A 73 -5.78 9.55 3.94
C GLY A 73 -4.97 9.18 5.17
N GLY A 74 -3.81 9.83 5.39
CA GLY A 74 -2.89 9.47 6.49
C GLY A 74 -2.41 8.02 6.43
N VAL A 75 -2.51 7.37 5.26
CA VAL A 75 -2.22 5.95 5.07
C VAL A 75 -0.71 5.71 5.12
N LYS A 76 -0.31 4.75 5.94
CA LYS A 76 1.10 4.31 6.08
C LYS A 76 1.48 3.33 4.99
N CYS A 77 2.76 3.27 4.62
CA CYS A 77 3.28 2.35 3.59
C CYS A 77 2.85 0.90 3.86
N ILE A 78 2.96 0.47 5.12
CA ILE A 78 2.65 -0.91 5.54
C ILE A 78 1.16 -1.22 5.63
N SER A 79 0.27 -0.25 5.42
CA SER A 79 -1.18 -0.51 5.34
C SER A 79 -1.53 -1.23 4.04
N CYS A 80 -0.78 -0.94 2.97
CA CYS A 80 -0.91 -1.59 1.67
C CYS A 80 0.17 -2.67 1.45
N HIS A 81 1.42 -2.40 1.85
CA HIS A 81 2.54 -3.34 1.68
C HIS A 81 2.68 -4.37 2.81
N GLY A 82 1.91 -4.21 3.89
CA GLY A 82 1.91 -5.13 5.02
C GLY A 82 0.70 -6.04 5.02
N GLU A 83 0.95 -7.31 5.24
CA GLU A 83 -0.12 -8.26 5.54
C GLU A 83 -0.56 -8.13 7.01
N GLU A 84 -1.85 -8.38 7.27
CA GLU A 84 -2.42 -8.38 8.61
C GLU A 84 -2.18 -9.72 9.33
N GLY A 85 -2.27 -9.69 10.66
CA GLY A 85 -2.07 -10.86 11.51
C GLY A 85 -0.60 -11.30 11.62
N ILE A 86 -0.37 -12.35 12.41
CA ILE A 86 0.97 -12.83 12.74
C ILE A 86 1.67 -13.44 11.52
N THR A 87 0.96 -14.22 10.71
CA THR A 87 1.52 -14.82 9.48
C THR A 87 1.95 -13.75 8.50
N GLY A 88 1.11 -12.73 8.33
CA GLY A 88 1.39 -11.60 7.46
C GLY A 88 2.62 -10.82 7.91
N MET A 89 2.67 -10.49 9.21
CA MET A 89 3.84 -9.85 9.81
C MET A 89 5.12 -10.65 9.57
N ILE A 90 5.12 -11.98 9.81
CA ILE A 90 6.29 -12.82 9.58
C ILE A 90 6.75 -12.76 8.11
N ARG A 91 5.82 -12.82 7.15
CA ARG A 91 6.14 -12.72 5.72
C ARG A 91 6.74 -11.37 5.36
N THR A 92 6.10 -10.27 5.78
CA THR A 92 6.58 -8.91 5.56
C THR A 92 7.98 -8.73 6.15
N THR A 93 8.22 -9.19 7.38
CA THR A 93 9.54 -9.12 8.02
C THR A 93 10.58 -9.96 7.26
N ILE A 94 10.24 -11.15 6.74
CA ILE A 94 11.18 -11.94 5.91
C ILE A 94 11.55 -11.20 4.63
N LEU A 95 10.58 -10.55 3.97
CA LEU A 95 10.85 -9.74 2.77
C LEU A 95 11.74 -8.54 3.10
N ALA A 96 11.43 -7.80 4.16
CA ALA A 96 12.23 -6.66 4.61
C ALA A 96 13.69 -7.06 4.95
N ASN A 97 13.89 -8.23 5.56
CA ASN A 97 15.24 -8.75 5.83
C ASN A 97 16.00 -9.12 4.54
N LYS A 98 15.32 -9.65 3.52
CA LYS A 98 15.93 -9.94 2.22
C LYS A 98 16.39 -8.65 1.53
N ASP A 99 15.56 -7.61 1.57
CA ASP A 99 15.89 -6.31 1.00
C ASP A 99 17.05 -5.65 1.74
N LEU A 100 17.05 -5.72 3.08
CA LEU A 100 18.17 -5.24 3.89
C LEU A 100 19.48 -5.97 3.57
N TYR A 101 19.44 -7.29 3.44
CA TYR A 101 20.61 -8.08 3.09
C TYR A 101 21.17 -7.65 1.72
N LYS A 102 20.31 -7.54 0.71
CA LYS A 102 20.66 -7.06 -0.63
C LYS A 102 21.27 -5.66 -0.60
N PHE A 103 20.67 -4.75 0.16
CA PHE A 103 21.19 -3.40 0.34
C PHE A 103 22.59 -3.40 0.95
N ILE A 104 22.81 -4.15 2.04
CA ILE A 104 24.11 -4.24 2.75
C ILE A 104 25.22 -4.76 1.84
N ILE A 105 24.95 -5.76 1.00
CA ILE A 105 25.96 -6.34 0.10
C ILE A 105 26.12 -5.55 -1.21
N GLY A 106 25.32 -4.50 -1.43
CA GLY A 106 25.33 -3.68 -2.64
C GLY A 106 24.63 -4.32 -3.85
N ASP A 107 23.85 -5.38 -3.66
CA ASP A 107 23.09 -6.06 -4.70
C ASP A 107 21.65 -5.53 -4.78
N TYR A 108 21.50 -4.25 -5.14
CA TYR A 108 20.20 -3.60 -5.26
C TYR A 108 20.10 -2.74 -6.52
N GLU A 109 18.90 -2.70 -7.11
CA GLU A 109 18.54 -1.83 -8.21
C GLU A 109 17.46 -0.84 -7.74
N GLN A 110 17.59 0.41 -8.15
CA GLN A 110 16.58 1.45 -7.93
C GLN A 110 16.13 2.00 -9.31
N PRO A 111 14.82 2.29 -9.51
CA PRO A 111 13.71 2.10 -8.57
C PRO A 111 13.44 0.63 -8.26
N SER A 112 12.94 0.36 -7.04
CA SER A 112 12.71 -1.02 -6.59
C SER A 112 11.64 -1.71 -7.44
N ARG A 113 11.76 -3.04 -7.60
CA ARG A 113 10.73 -3.85 -8.25
C ARG A 113 9.79 -4.39 -7.17
N VAL A 114 8.48 -4.24 -7.37
CA VAL A 114 7.47 -4.84 -6.50
C VAL A 114 7.43 -6.35 -6.76
N PHE A 115 8.08 -7.14 -5.90
CA PHE A 115 8.08 -8.61 -5.99
C PHE A 115 6.87 -9.26 -5.31
N HIS A 116 6.25 -8.55 -4.38
CA HIS A 116 5.03 -8.97 -3.71
C HIS A 116 3.92 -7.97 -4.06
N PRO A 117 2.97 -8.35 -4.94
CA PRO A 117 1.93 -7.43 -5.37
C PRO A 117 1.03 -7.05 -4.19
N ILE A 118 0.58 -5.80 -4.17
CA ILE A 118 -0.52 -5.35 -3.30
C ILE A 118 -1.79 -6.05 -3.80
N LEU A 119 -2.57 -6.62 -2.87
CA LEU A 119 -3.76 -7.40 -3.19
C LEU A 119 -5.03 -6.61 -2.86
N ASP A 120 -6.17 -6.99 -3.44
CA ASP A 120 -7.46 -6.31 -3.20
C ASP A 120 -7.85 -6.29 -1.72
N LYS A 121 -7.49 -7.34 -0.98
CA LYS A 121 -7.67 -7.40 0.47
C LYS A 121 -7.02 -6.23 1.23
N ASP A 122 -6.03 -5.58 0.64
CA ASP A 122 -5.33 -4.44 1.22
C ASP A 122 -6.03 -3.11 0.92
N CYS A 123 -6.79 -3.05 -0.18
CA CYS A 123 -7.64 -1.91 -0.56
C CYS A 123 -8.95 -1.89 0.25
N VAL A 124 -9.60 -3.06 0.39
CA VAL A 124 -10.91 -3.19 1.06
C VAL A 124 -10.87 -3.03 2.58
N LYS A 125 -9.67 -2.84 3.15
CA LYS A 125 -9.51 -2.37 4.54
C LYS A 125 -10.12 -0.97 4.74
N CYS A 126 -10.14 -0.16 3.69
CA CYS A 126 -10.63 1.22 3.71
C CYS A 126 -11.69 1.51 2.63
N HIS A 127 -11.75 0.70 1.58
CA HIS A 127 -12.76 0.78 0.51
C HIS A 127 -13.68 -0.44 0.59
N ASP A 128 -14.62 -0.43 1.53
CA ASP A 128 -15.64 -1.49 1.61
C ASP A 128 -16.56 -1.50 0.38
N GLU A 129 -17.37 -2.54 0.25
CA GLU A 129 -18.24 -2.74 -0.90
C GLU A 129 -19.22 -1.57 -1.12
N GLU A 130 -19.80 -1.04 -0.04
CA GLU A 130 -20.67 0.14 -0.10
C GLU A 130 -19.91 1.35 -0.65
N ARG A 131 -18.71 1.62 -0.13
CA ARG A 131 -17.85 2.71 -0.60
C ARG A 131 -17.41 2.51 -2.05
N LEU A 132 -17.13 1.29 -2.47
CA LEU A 132 -16.76 0.97 -3.86
C LEU A 132 -17.94 1.22 -4.80
N LEU A 133 -19.17 0.88 -4.40
CA LEU A 133 -20.38 1.16 -5.16
C LEU A 133 -20.67 2.66 -5.25
N GLU A 134 -20.48 3.43 -4.18
CA GLU A 134 -20.61 4.89 -4.22
C GLU A 134 -19.58 5.56 -5.15
N LEU A 135 -18.34 5.07 -5.11
CA LEU A 135 -17.26 5.54 -5.98
C LEU A 135 -17.48 5.15 -7.44
N ALA A 136 -18.24 4.06 -7.68
CA ALA A 136 -18.66 3.67 -9.01
C ALA A 136 -19.47 4.79 -9.65
N ASP A 137 -20.50 5.32 -8.99
CA ASP A 137 -21.45 6.30 -9.56
C ASP A 137 -20.83 7.64 -10.03
N ASP A 138 -19.55 7.91 -9.76
CA ASP A 138 -18.89 9.21 -9.94
C ASP A 138 -18.01 9.32 -11.23
N ALA A 139 -18.41 8.66 -12.33
CA ALA A 139 -18.04 8.98 -13.73
C ALA A 139 -16.84 8.27 -14.44
N PHE A 140 -16.21 7.22 -13.89
CA PHE A 140 -15.37 6.28 -14.70
C PHE A 140 -15.43 4.83 -14.20
N HIS A 141 -15.60 4.64 -12.89
CA HIS A 141 -15.87 3.34 -12.25
C HIS A 141 -17.35 2.93 -12.35
N ALA A 142 -18.21 3.78 -12.93
CA ALA A 142 -19.68 3.66 -12.96
C ALA A 142 -20.22 2.61 -13.93
N ILE A 143 -19.34 1.95 -14.67
CA ILE A 143 -19.77 0.88 -15.55
C ILE A 143 -19.95 -0.35 -14.67
N SER A 144 -21.21 -0.71 -14.40
CA SER A 144 -21.63 -1.99 -13.81
C SER A 144 -20.84 -3.18 -14.37
N ASP A 145 -20.44 -3.10 -15.64
CA ASP A 145 -19.72 -4.15 -16.35
C ASP A 145 -18.24 -4.28 -15.93
N HIS A 146 -17.63 -3.25 -15.35
CA HIS A 146 -16.29 -3.33 -14.74
C HIS A 146 -16.33 -3.78 -13.28
N ALA A 147 -17.46 -3.60 -12.59
CA ALA A 147 -17.64 -4.08 -11.22
C ALA A 147 -17.59 -5.62 -11.14
N GLU A 148 -18.00 -6.31 -12.20
CA GLU A 148 -17.93 -7.77 -12.30
C GLU A 148 -16.60 -8.28 -12.90
N LEU A 149 -15.70 -7.38 -13.31
CA LEU A 149 -14.43 -7.75 -13.91
C LEU A 149 -13.54 -8.43 -12.87
N LYS A 150 -12.98 -9.59 -13.24
CA LYS A 150 -11.97 -10.29 -12.44
C LYS A 150 -10.59 -9.66 -12.63
N ALA A 151 -10.45 -8.40 -12.25
CA ALA A 151 -9.21 -7.65 -12.27
C ALA A 151 -8.88 -7.16 -10.87
N ASP A 152 -7.63 -7.34 -10.42
CA ASP A 152 -7.20 -6.81 -9.12
C ASP A 152 -7.19 -5.27 -9.18
N CYS A 153 -7.50 -4.60 -8.07
CA CYS A 153 -7.57 -3.14 -7.98
C CYS A 153 -6.31 -2.46 -8.56
N VAL A 154 -5.15 -3.05 -8.28
CA VAL A 154 -3.84 -2.54 -8.67
C VAL A 154 -3.53 -2.66 -10.16
N GLN A 155 -4.28 -3.49 -10.90
CA GLN A 155 -4.12 -3.62 -12.35
C GLN A 155 -4.50 -2.30 -13.05
N CYS A 156 -5.52 -1.60 -12.53
CA CYS A 156 -5.93 -0.29 -13.03
C CYS A 156 -5.29 0.86 -12.23
N HIS A 157 -5.34 0.82 -10.90
CA HIS A 157 -4.94 1.96 -10.05
C HIS A 157 -3.44 2.30 -10.12
N ASN A 158 -2.56 1.37 -10.50
CA ASN A 158 -1.15 1.68 -10.79
C ASN A 158 -0.93 2.56 -12.03
N GLY A 159 -1.99 2.86 -12.81
CA GLY A 159 -1.98 3.83 -13.91
C GLY A 159 -2.05 5.29 -13.45
N HIS A 160 -2.36 5.57 -12.19
CA HIS A 160 -2.50 6.93 -11.63
C HIS A 160 -1.18 7.43 -11.03
N ARG A 161 -0.20 7.68 -11.90
CA ARG A 161 1.20 7.96 -11.54
C ARG A 161 1.53 9.46 -11.54
N LEU A 162 2.83 9.76 -11.34
CA LEU A 162 3.37 11.12 -11.25
C LEU A 162 2.99 11.94 -12.49
N GLY A 163 2.49 13.16 -12.23
CA GLY A 163 2.00 14.06 -13.26
C GLY A 163 0.47 14.06 -13.40
N GLY A 164 -0.22 13.29 -12.56
CA GLY A 164 -1.68 13.30 -12.48
C GLY A 164 -2.21 14.57 -11.83
N GLU A 165 -3.38 15.00 -12.27
CA GLU A 165 -4.12 16.11 -11.67
C GLU A 165 -5.26 15.57 -10.81
N ARG A 166 -5.45 16.13 -9.60
CA ARG A 166 -6.56 15.77 -8.71
C ARG A 166 -7.93 15.84 -9.40
N ALA A 167 -8.14 16.87 -10.24
CA ALA A 167 -9.39 17.07 -10.97
C ALA A 167 -9.69 15.93 -11.97
N LYS A 168 -8.68 15.16 -12.37
CA LYS A 168 -8.79 13.97 -13.22
C LYS A 168 -8.51 12.68 -12.43
N GLY A 169 -8.69 12.71 -11.11
CA GLY A 169 -8.44 11.55 -10.25
C GLY A 169 -7.00 11.07 -10.26
N PHE A 170 -6.03 11.94 -10.54
CA PHE A 170 -4.61 11.63 -10.73
C PHE A 170 -4.31 10.72 -11.94
N MET A 171 -5.26 10.59 -12.88
CA MET A 171 -5.06 9.82 -14.09
C MET A 171 -4.08 10.54 -15.02
N VAL A 172 -3.15 9.78 -15.61
CA VAL A 172 -2.24 10.24 -16.66
C VAL A 172 -2.42 9.30 -17.85
N ALA A 173 -2.90 9.82 -18.97
CA ALA A 173 -3.24 9.00 -20.15
C ALA A 173 -2.07 8.09 -20.57
N ALA A 174 -0.86 8.63 -20.63
CA ALA A 174 0.33 7.86 -21.02
C ALA A 174 0.62 6.62 -20.12
N THR A 175 0.20 6.63 -18.85
CA THR A 175 0.40 5.50 -17.93
C THR A 175 -0.85 4.67 -17.71
N ALA A 176 -2.04 5.23 -17.93
CA ALA A 176 -3.32 4.57 -17.74
C ALA A 176 -3.83 3.87 -19.01
N GLN A 177 -3.62 4.46 -20.19
CA GLN A 177 -4.17 3.98 -21.47
C GLN A 177 -3.84 2.51 -21.77
N PRO A 178 -2.60 2.01 -21.57
CA PRO A 178 -2.29 0.61 -21.87
C PRO A 178 -3.07 -0.40 -21.02
N ARG A 179 -3.71 0.02 -19.92
CA ARG A 179 -4.57 -0.84 -19.10
C ARG A 179 -5.97 -0.95 -19.69
N CYS A 180 -6.46 0.14 -20.28
CA CYS A 180 -7.69 0.14 -21.05
C CYS A 180 -7.52 -0.70 -22.32
N ASP A 181 -6.42 -0.46 -23.05
CA ASP A 181 -6.08 -1.15 -24.30
C ASP A 181 -6.00 -2.68 -24.12
N ALA A 182 -5.49 -3.13 -22.96
CA ALA A 182 -5.38 -4.56 -22.64
C ALA A 182 -6.69 -5.34 -22.76
N CYS A 183 -7.84 -4.66 -22.64
CA CYS A 183 -9.16 -5.24 -22.91
C CYS A 183 -9.81 -4.64 -24.16
N HIS A 184 -9.73 -3.31 -24.35
CA HIS A 184 -10.50 -2.57 -25.35
C HIS A 184 -9.90 -2.58 -26.77
N ASP A 185 -8.66 -3.02 -26.96
CA ASP A 185 -8.06 -3.12 -28.29
C ASP A 185 -8.81 -4.10 -29.21
N GLU A 186 -9.35 -5.17 -28.62
CA GLU A 186 -10.10 -6.20 -29.34
C GLU A 186 -11.63 -5.99 -29.28
N LEU A 187 -12.10 -4.96 -28.57
CA LEU A 187 -13.52 -4.63 -28.45
C LEU A 187 -13.95 -3.56 -29.45
N GLU A 188 -15.23 -3.56 -29.83
CA GLU A 188 -15.81 -2.48 -30.63
C GLU A 188 -15.79 -1.15 -29.88
N GLN A 189 -16.00 -1.20 -28.56
CA GLN A 189 -15.87 -0.03 -27.69
C GLN A 189 -14.41 0.35 -27.51
N LYS A 190 -14.01 1.47 -28.13
CA LYS A 190 -12.69 2.08 -27.94
C LYS A 190 -12.70 3.07 -26.77
N VAL A 191 -11.55 3.20 -26.13
CA VAL A 191 -11.31 4.11 -25.01
C VAL A 191 -10.10 4.98 -25.36
N ASP A 192 -10.22 6.30 -25.28
CA ASP A 192 -9.11 7.23 -25.38
C ASP A 192 -9.13 8.18 -24.17
N LEU A 193 -8.11 8.08 -23.33
CA LEU A 193 -7.98 8.87 -22.11
C LEU A 193 -7.42 10.28 -22.38
N GLN A 194 -6.96 10.59 -23.59
CA GLN A 194 -6.47 11.93 -23.92
C GLN A 194 -7.58 12.99 -23.88
N ASP A 195 -8.81 12.58 -24.20
CA ASP A 195 -9.99 13.43 -24.23
C ASP A 195 -10.79 13.40 -22.91
N LEU A 196 -10.23 12.79 -21.85
CA LEU A 196 -10.93 12.69 -20.57
C LEU A 196 -11.11 14.10 -19.94
N GLU A 197 -12.37 14.53 -19.87
CA GLU A 197 -12.76 15.74 -19.16
C GLU A 197 -12.54 15.56 -17.65
N PRO A 198 -12.27 16.64 -16.89
CA PRO A 198 -12.20 16.58 -15.43
C PRO A 198 -13.48 16.00 -14.81
N PHE A 199 -13.33 15.18 -13.78
CA PHE A 199 -14.47 14.60 -13.08
C PHE A 199 -15.31 15.70 -12.44
N PRO A 200 -16.65 15.67 -12.58
CA PRO A 200 -17.52 16.64 -11.90
C PRO A 200 -17.32 16.48 -10.39
N ARG A 201 -16.82 17.52 -9.72
CA ARG A 201 -16.77 17.52 -8.26
C ARG A 201 -18.20 17.43 -7.74
N LYS A 202 -18.57 16.34 -7.04
CA LYS A 202 -19.72 16.38 -6.13
C LYS A 202 -19.53 17.61 -5.24
N ARG A 203 -20.50 18.52 -5.26
CA ARG A 203 -20.45 19.76 -4.46
C ARG A 203 -20.36 19.35 -2.99
N GLU A 204 -19.49 20.03 -2.25
CA GLU A 204 -19.31 19.95 -0.79
C GLU A 204 -20.59 20.27 0.03
N SER A 205 -21.75 20.38 -0.61
CA SER A 205 -23.01 20.82 0.00
C SER A 205 -24.01 19.71 0.32
N ASP A 206 -23.67 18.44 0.06
CA ASP A 206 -24.60 17.30 0.26
C ASP A 206 -24.17 16.39 1.44
N SER A 207 -23.63 16.98 2.50
CA SER A 207 -23.43 16.34 3.83
C SER A 207 -24.14 17.11 4.94
#